data_AF-A0A7C3T767-F1
#
_entry.id   AF-A0A7C3T767-F1
#
_cell.length_a   1.000
_cell.length_b   1.000
_cell.length_c   1.000
_cell.angle_alpha   90.00
_cell.angle_beta   90.00
_cell.angle_gamma   90.00
#
_symmetry.space_group_name_H-M   'P 1'
#
loop_
_entity.id
_entity.type
_entity.pdbx_description
1 polymer ?
#
loop_
_entity_poly.entity_id
_entity_poly.type
_entity_poly.pdbx_seq_one_letter_code
_entity_poly.pdbx_strand_id
1 'polypeptide(L)'
;MLSVGSTNAVKPVVRFQAEPFDLSQVRLLDGPFKHACDLDIAYLKSLPPDRLLHNFRVNAGLPSSAEPLGGWEAPDCEVRG
;
A
#
# COMPACT_ATOMS: atom_id res chain seq x y z
N MET A 1 -5.12 25.20 -13.15
CA MET A 1 -4.67 25.83 -11.89
C MET A 1 -5.24 25.03 -10.73
N LEU A 2 -4.51 24.01 -10.27
CA LEU A 2 -4.78 23.33 -9.01
C LEU A 2 -3.42 23.16 -8.33
N SER A 3 -3.29 23.82 -7.19
CA SER A 3 -2.10 23.92 -6.36
C SER A 3 -1.86 22.57 -5.68
N VAL A 4 -0.74 21.91 -6.00
CA VAL A 4 -0.24 20.80 -5.18
C VAL A 4 0.28 21.40 -3.88
N GLY A 5 -0.28 20.91 -2.77
CA GLY A 5 0.01 21.39 -1.42
C GLY A 5 1.50 21.39 -1.09
N SER A 6 1.91 22.43 -0.37
CA SER A 6 3.27 22.66 0.12
C SER A 6 3.77 21.48 0.96
N THR A 7 4.55 20.59 0.35
CA THR A 7 5.48 19.72 1.09
C THR A 7 6.58 20.60 1.65
N ASN A 8 6.75 20.63 2.97
CA ASN A 8 7.96 21.18 3.59
C ASN A 8 9.16 20.32 3.15
N ALA A 9 9.72 20.64 1.99
CA ALA A 9 10.90 19.97 1.47
C ALA A 9 12.10 20.38 2.34
N VAL A 10 12.59 19.42 3.14
CA VAL A 10 13.85 19.60 3.87
C VAL A 10 14.95 19.80 2.84
N LYS A 11 15.57 20.98 2.84
CA LYS A 11 16.64 21.28 1.90
C LYS A 11 17.83 20.36 2.18
N PRO A 12 18.31 19.60 1.18
CA PRO A 12 19.49 18.77 1.35
C PRO A 12 20.69 19.63 1.76
N VAL A 13 21.40 19.23 2.81
CA VAL A 13 22.64 19.89 3.26
C VAL A 13 23.76 19.67 2.23
N VAL A 14 23.67 18.60 1.43
CA VAL A 14 24.57 18.27 0.32
C VAL A 14 23.78 18.08 -0.97
N ARG A 15 24.37 18.40 -2.12
CA ARG A 15 23.72 18.18 -3.42
C ARG A 15 23.67 16.69 -3.72
N PHE A 16 22.48 16.18 -4.03
CA PHE A 16 22.31 14.82 -4.56
C PHE A 16 23.06 14.69 -5.89
N GLN A 17 23.80 13.58 -6.02
CA GLN A 17 24.53 13.25 -7.25
C GLN A 17 23.68 12.42 -8.22
N ALA A 18 22.60 11.82 -7.72
CA ALA A 18 21.65 11.02 -8.47
C ALA A 18 20.28 11.03 -7.77
N GLU A 19 19.25 10.69 -8.53
CA GLU A 19 17.88 10.50 -8.06
C GLU A 19 17.43 9.06 -8.36
N PRO A 20 16.51 8.48 -7.57
CA PRO A 20 15.98 7.16 -7.88
C PRO A 20 15.18 7.19 -9.19
N PHE A 21 15.22 6.09 -9.94
CA PHE A 21 14.32 5.90 -11.07
C PHE A 21 12.90 5.64 -10.57
N ASP A 22 11.90 6.16 -11.28
CA ASP A 22 10.51 5.78 -11.04
C ASP A 22 10.33 4.28 -11.29
N LEU A 23 9.44 3.63 -10.53
CA LEU A 23 9.19 2.18 -10.68
C LEU A 23 8.78 1.81 -12.12
N SER A 24 8.10 2.70 -12.85
CA SER A 24 7.72 2.46 -14.25
C SER A 24 8.89 2.51 -15.24
N GLN A 25 10.04 3.05 -14.85
CA GLN A 25 11.25 3.13 -15.68
C GLN A 25 12.15 1.89 -15.55
N VAL A 26 11.87 1.02 -14.57
CA VAL A 26 12.67 -0.18 -14.30
C VAL A 26 11.83 -1.42 -14.59
N ARG A 27 12.34 -2.29 -15.47
CA ARG A 27 11.72 -3.59 -15.77
C ARG A 27 12.61 -4.72 -15.28
N LEU A 28 12.09 -5.53 -14.36
CA LEU A 28 12.76 -6.77 -13.96
C LEU A 28 12.76 -7.74 -15.14
N LEU A 29 13.94 -8.25 -15.46
CA LEU A 29 14.12 -9.35 -16.40
C LEU A 29 13.95 -10.69 -15.67
N ASP A 30 13.96 -11.79 -16.41
CA ASP A 30 13.82 -13.12 -15.85
C ASP A 30 14.91 -13.40 -14.80
N GLY A 31 14.50 -13.92 -13.64
CA GLY A 31 15.38 -14.14 -12.49
C GLY A 31 14.62 -14.16 -11.15
N PRO A 32 15.35 -14.30 -10.03
CA PRO A 32 14.75 -14.49 -8.71
C PRO A 32 13.90 -13.29 -8.26
N PHE A 33 14.28 -12.06 -8.62
CA PHE A 33 13.51 -10.86 -8.25
C PHE A 33 12.20 -10.75 -9.03
N LYS A 34 12.20 -11.10 -10.32
CA LYS A 34 10.96 -11.18 -11.10
C LYS A 34 10.03 -12.27 -10.55
N HIS A 35 10.58 -13.43 -10.19
CA HIS A 35 9.82 -14.50 -9.56
C HIS A 35 9.16 -14.06 -8.24
N ALA A 36 9.92 -13.41 -7.35
CA ALA A 36 9.38 -12.88 -6.10
C ALA A 36 8.29 -11.82 -6.34
N CYS A 37 8.50 -10.90 -7.30
CA CYS A 37 7.50 -9.89 -7.66
C CYS A 37 6.20 -10.53 -8.18
N ASP A 38 6.30 -11.55 -9.03
CA ASP A 38 5.13 -12.25 -9.58
C ASP A 38 4.36 -12.98 -8.46
N LEU A 39 5.06 -13.58 -7.49
CA LEU A 39 4.45 -14.20 -6.31
C LEU A 39 3.72 -13.18 -5.42
N ASP A 40 4.34 -12.04 -5.13
CA ASP A 40 3.72 -10.97 -4.35
C ASP A 40 2.46 -10.44 -5.06
N ILE A 41 2.52 -10.23 -6.38
CA ILE A 41 1.35 -9.81 -7.18
C ILE A 41 0.23 -10.84 -7.08
N ALA A 42 0.56 -12.13 -7.21
CA ALA A 42 -0.43 -13.21 -7.09
C ALA A 42 -1.05 -13.24 -5.69
N TYR A 43 -0.24 -13.11 -4.64
CA TYR A 43 -0.72 -13.05 -3.27
C TYR A 43 -1.66 -11.86 -3.04
N LEU A 44 -1.26 -10.65 -3.43
CA LEU A 44 -2.08 -9.44 -3.28
C LEU A 44 -3.42 -9.57 -4.01
N LYS A 45 -3.43 -10.16 -5.21
CA LYS A 45 -4.67 -10.40 -5.98
C LYS A 45 -5.56 -11.50 -5.37
N SER A 46 -5.00 -12.39 -4.56
CA SER A 46 -5.75 -13.45 -3.89
C SER A 46 -6.53 -12.95 -2.67
N LEU A 47 -6.16 -11.78 -2.11
CA LEU A 47 -6.80 -11.22 -0.92
C LEU A 47 -8.20 -10.68 -1.25
N PRO A 48 -9.27 -11.12 -0.56
CA PRO A 48 -10.62 -10.61 -0.79
C PRO A 48 -10.75 -9.14 -0.36
N PRO A 49 -11.03 -8.19 -1.27
CA PRO A 49 -11.09 -6.76 -0.93
C PRO A 49 -12.15 -6.42 0.11
N ASP A 50 -13.27 -7.14 0.13
CA ASP A 50 -14.33 -6.87 1.11
C ASP A 50 -13.92 -7.18 2.55
N ARG A 51 -13.03 -8.15 2.75
CA ARG A 51 -12.46 -8.43 4.08
C ARG A 51 -11.48 -7.36 4.51
N LEU A 52 -10.67 -6.86 3.57
CA LEU A 52 -9.74 -5.74 3.80
C LEU A 52 -10.49 -4.45 4.17
N LEU A 53 -11.65 -4.20 3.55
CA LEU A 53 -12.45 -2.99 3.77
C LEU A 53 -13.45 -3.10 4.92
N HIS A 54 -13.54 -4.24 5.60
CA HIS A 54 -14.57 -4.48 6.60
C HIS A 54 -14.56 -3.43 7.72
N ASN A 55 -13.42 -3.26 8.39
CA ASN A 55 -13.30 -2.35 9.54
C ASN A 55 -13.53 -0.89 9.14
N PHE A 56 -12.99 -0.47 7.98
CA PHE A 56 -13.21 0.88 7.43
C PHE A 56 -14.70 1.17 7.24
N ARG A 57 -15.47 0.21 6.69
CA ARG A 57 -16.92 0.37 6.48
C ARG A 57 -17.64 0.47 7.82
N VAL A 58 -17.39 -0.44 8.74
CA VAL A 58 -18.03 -0.43 10.07
C VAL A 58 -17.74 0.86 10.83
N ASN A 59 -16.48 1.33 10.82
CA ASN A 59 -16.08 2.58 11.48
C ASN A 59 -16.71 3.82 10.84
N ALA A 60 -16.98 3.79 9.54
CA ALA A 60 -17.73 4.82 8.83
C ALA A 60 -19.26 4.72 9.00
N GLY A 61 -19.76 3.75 9.78
CA GLY A 61 -21.20 3.50 9.95
C GLY A 61 -21.86 2.83 8.74
N LEU A 62 -21.06 2.27 7.82
CA LEU A 62 -21.54 1.53 6.66
C LEU A 62 -21.66 0.02 6.98
N PRO A 63 -22.65 -0.68 6.41
CA PRO A 63 -22.80 -2.11 6.62
C PRO A 63 -21.65 -2.89 5.95
N SER A 64 -21.21 -3.96 6.59
CA SER A 64 -20.27 -4.94 6.04
C SER A 64 -20.61 -6.32 6.57
N SER A 65 -20.77 -7.29 5.68
CA SER A 65 -21.01 -8.71 6.03
C SER A 65 -19.77 -9.58 5.84
N ALA A 66 -18.63 -8.99 5.46
CA ALA A 66 -17.39 -9.72 5.25
C ALA A 66 -16.78 -10.12 6.59
N GLU A 67 -16.19 -11.30 6.69
CA GLU A 67 -15.41 -11.69 7.88
C GLU A 67 -14.09 -10.90 7.92
N PRO A 68 -13.72 -10.24 9.04
CA PRO A 68 -12.43 -9.58 9.19
C PRO A 68 -11.25 -10.53 8.90
N LEU A 69 -10.11 -9.99 8.48
CA LEU A 69 -8.89 -10.79 8.28
C LEU A 69 -8.29 -11.33 9.58
N GLY A 70 -8.63 -10.71 10.73
CA GLY A 70 -8.13 -11.08 12.04
C GLY A 70 -6.69 -10.57 12.29
N GLY A 71 -6.02 -11.09 13.32
CA GLY A 71 -4.67 -10.64 13.68
C GLY A 71 -4.66 -9.16 14.05
N TRP A 72 -3.80 -8.38 13.39
CA TRP A 72 -3.76 -6.93 13.59
C TRP A 72 -4.99 -6.22 13.01
N GLU A 73 -5.78 -6.86 12.16
CA GLU A 73 -7.04 -6.35 11.60
C GLU A 73 -8.27 -6.90 12.34
N ALA A 74 -8.08 -7.53 13.49
CA ALA A 74 -9.19 -8.00 14.30
C ALA A 74 -9.95 -6.81 14.91
N PRO A 75 -11.29 -6.88 15.07
CA PRO A 75 -12.09 -5.77 15.60
C PRO A 75 -11.71 -5.32 17.02
N ASP A 76 -11.03 -6.18 17.77
CA ASP A 76 -10.53 -5.96 19.12
C ASP A 76 -9.08 -5.44 19.14
N CYS A 77 -8.43 -5.25 17.98
CA CYS A 77 -7.10 -4.68 17.88
C CYS A 77 -7.12 -3.14 17.89
N GLU A 78 -6.00 -2.52 18.27
CA GLU A 78 -5.85 -1.06 18.28
C GLU A 78 -5.65 -0.47 16.88
N VAL A 79 -5.29 -1.31 15.90
CA VAL A 79 -5.22 -0.90 14.49
C VAL A 79 -6.65 -0.84 13.97
N ARG A 80 -7.23 0.36 14.02
CA ARG A 80 -8.57 0.65 13.52
C ARG A 80 -8.41 1.29 12.16
N GLY A 81 -8.84 0.58 11.12
CA GLY A 81 -9.03 1.17 9.79
C GLY A 81 -9.83 2.47 9.87
#